data_AF-A0A6G8CH54-F1
#
_entry.id   AF-A0A6G8CH54-F1
#
_cell.length_a   1.000
_cell.length_b   1.000
_cell.length_c   1.000
_cell.angle_alpha   90.00
_cell.angle_beta   90.00
_cell.angle_gamma   90.00
#
_symmetry.space_group_name_H-M   'P 1'
#
loop_
_entity.id
_entity.type
_entity.pdbx_description
1 polymer ?
#
loop_
_entity_poly.entity_id
_entity_poly.type
_entity_poly.pdbx_seq_one_letter_code
_entity_poly.pdbx_strand_id
1 'polypeptide(L)'
;MVSFTDTSDQDRSQVEQALRESQAREQAARAEAEAQRQRLHDILMQMPAQVALNRGPDHVYALVNPRYQQQFPARVVQGQPVRQALPELAGQQFF
;
A
#
# COMPACT_ATOMS: atom_id res chain seq x y z
N MET A 1 -3.55 -45.07 -39.99
CA MET A 1 -3.31 -43.63 -40.14
C MET A 1 -3.50 -43.02 -38.76
N VAL A 2 -2.40 -42.76 -38.03
CA VAL A 2 -2.48 -42.25 -36.65
C VAL A 2 -2.37 -40.73 -36.74
N SER A 3 -3.38 -40.03 -36.25
CA SER A 3 -3.46 -38.57 -36.31
C SER A 3 -2.49 -37.97 -35.28
N PHE A 4 -1.46 -37.27 -35.76
CA PHE A 4 -0.42 -36.63 -34.94
C PHE A 4 -0.73 -35.16 -34.59
N THR A 5 -1.97 -34.68 -34.77
CA THR A 5 -2.31 -33.25 -34.67
C THR A 5 -3.09 -32.84 -33.41
N ASP A 6 -3.38 -33.74 -32.47
CA ASP A 6 -4.28 -33.44 -31.34
C ASP A 6 -3.52 -32.97 -30.08
N THR A 7 -2.38 -33.58 -29.77
CA THR A 7 -1.66 -33.34 -28.50
C THR A 7 -1.08 -31.92 -28.40
N SER A 8 -0.50 -31.38 -29.47
CA SER A 8 0.12 -30.05 -29.43
C SER A 8 -0.89 -28.90 -29.28
N ASP A 9 -2.12 -29.07 -29.79
CA ASP A 9 -3.18 -28.06 -29.66
C ASP A 9 -3.88 -28.16 -28.29
N GLN A 10 -4.06 -29.39 -27.80
CA GLN A 10 -4.59 -29.65 -26.46
C GLN A 10 -3.63 -29.16 -25.36
N ASP A 11 -2.32 -29.33 -25.52
CA ASP A 11 -1.30 -28.84 -24.58
C ASP A 11 -1.24 -27.31 -24.56
N ARG A 12 -1.29 -26.66 -25.74
CA ARG A 12 -1.34 -25.19 -25.84
C ARG A 12 -2.59 -24.62 -25.16
N SER A 13 -3.76 -25.23 -25.38
CA SER A 13 -5.00 -24.81 -24.71
C SER A 13 -4.95 -24.98 -23.19
N GLN A 14 -4.32 -26.04 -22.67
CA GLN A 14 -4.15 -26.24 -21.23
C GLN A 14 -3.20 -25.20 -20.60
N VAL A 15 -2.09 -24.88 -21.28
CA VAL A 15 -1.15 -23.85 -20.82
C VAL A 15 -1.82 -22.47 -20.80
N GLU A 16 -2.58 -22.11 -21.83
CA GLU A 16 -3.33 -20.85 -21.88
C GLU A 16 -4.37 -20.75 -20.76
N GLN A 17 -5.08 -21.85 -20.49
CA GLN A 17 -6.06 -21.91 -19.40
C GLN A 17 -5.38 -21.78 -18.02
N ALA A 18 -4.28 -22.50 -17.79
CA ALA A 18 -3.50 -22.41 -16.56
C ALA A 18 -2.93 -20.99 -16.35
N LEU A 19 -2.46 -20.35 -17.42
CA LEU A 19 -2.00 -18.96 -17.38
C LEU A 19 -3.14 -18.00 -17.00
N ARG A 20 -4.32 -18.15 -17.61
CA ARG A 20 -5.50 -17.32 -17.30
C ARG A 20 -5.93 -17.50 -15.85
N GLU A 21 -5.95 -18.73 -15.35
CA GLU A 21 -6.28 -19.00 -13.95
C GLU A 21 -5.24 -18.43 -12.98
N SER A 22 -3.96 -18.50 -13.32
CA SER A 22 -2.89 -17.89 -12.53
C SER A 22 -3.03 -16.38 -12.48
N GLN A 23 -3.28 -15.74 -13.63
CA GLN A 23 -3.52 -14.30 -13.72
C GLN A 23 -4.78 -13.87 -12.94
N ALA A 24 -5.87 -14.62 -13.03
CA ALA A 24 -7.09 -14.35 -12.29
C ALA A 24 -6.87 -14.45 -10.76
N ARG A 25 -6.13 -15.47 -10.32
CA ARG A 25 -5.74 -15.63 -8.90
C ARG A 25 -4.88 -14.48 -8.42
N GLU A 26 -3.88 -14.07 -9.20
CA GLU A 26 -3.02 -12.94 -8.86
C GLU A 26 -3.81 -11.62 -8.80
N GLN A 27 -4.69 -11.36 -9.76
CA GLN A 27 -5.55 -10.18 -9.77
C GLN A 27 -6.48 -10.15 -8.54
N ALA A 28 -7.10 -11.28 -8.19
CA ALA A 28 -7.96 -11.39 -7.02
C ALA A 28 -7.17 -11.11 -5.72
N ALA A 29 -5.97 -11.69 -5.57
CA ALA A 29 -5.12 -11.47 -4.41
C ALA A 29 -4.67 -9.99 -4.29
N ARG A 30 -4.31 -9.35 -5.41
CA ARG A 30 -3.97 -7.92 -5.44
C ARG A 30 -5.17 -7.05 -5.06
N ALA A 31 -6.37 -7.35 -5.58
CA ALA A 31 -7.58 -6.63 -5.27
C ALA A 31 -7.97 -6.74 -3.78
N GLU A 32 -7.82 -7.93 -3.20
CA GLU A 32 -8.06 -8.14 -1.77
C GLU A 32 -7.07 -7.36 -0.90
N ALA A 33 -5.77 -7.44 -1.23
CA ALA A 33 -4.74 -6.69 -0.50
C ALA A 33 -4.98 -5.17 -0.57
N GLU A 34 -5.39 -4.66 -1.74
CA GLU A 34 -5.72 -3.26 -1.92
C GLU A 34 -6.96 -2.84 -1.12
N ALA A 35 -8.00 -3.69 -1.09
CA ALA A 35 -9.20 -3.44 -0.28
C ALA A 35 -8.89 -3.41 1.22
N GLN A 36 -8.03 -4.32 1.70
CA GLN A 36 -7.55 -4.34 3.08
C GLN A 36 -6.72 -3.08 3.40
N ARG A 37 -5.82 -2.68 2.50
CA ARG A 37 -5.01 -1.47 2.62
C ARG A 37 -5.88 -0.22 2.72
N GLN A 38 -6.89 -0.10 1.84
CA GLN A 38 -7.82 1.02 1.85
C GLN A 38 -8.64 1.06 3.14
N ARG A 39 -9.16 -0.09 3.59
CA ARG A 39 -9.90 -0.17 4.85
C ARG A 39 -9.07 0.28 6.05
N LEU A 40 -7.81 -0.16 6.14
CA LEU A 40 -6.91 0.28 7.22
C LEU A 40 -6.64 1.78 7.13
N HIS A 41 -6.37 2.30 5.93
CA HIS A 41 -6.19 3.73 5.71
C HIS A 41 -7.42 4.53 6.18
N ASP A 42 -8.62 4.10 5.81
CA ASP A 42 -9.87 4.79 6.17
C ASP A 42 -10.09 4.81 7.68
N ILE A 43 -9.80 3.69 8.37
CA ILE A 43 -9.85 3.61 9.83
C ILE A 43 -8.89 4.63 10.46
N LEU A 44 -7.63 4.68 10.00
CA LEU A 44 -6.63 5.62 10.53
C LEU A 44 -7.06 7.09 10.32
N MET A 45 -7.66 7.39 9.17
CA MET A 45 -8.13 8.74 8.83
C MET A 45 -9.35 9.17 9.64
N GLN A 46 -10.23 8.24 10.02
CA GLN A 46 -11.47 8.55 10.76
C GLN A 46 -11.31 8.43 12.28
N MET A 47 -10.21 7.84 12.75
CA MET A 47 -9.99 7.58 14.17
C MET A 47 -9.96 8.89 14.99
N PRO A 48 -10.64 8.93 16.16
CA PRO A 48 -10.67 10.10 17.04
C PRO A 48 -9.39 10.24 17.90
N ALA A 49 -8.23 9.95 17.34
CA ALA A 49 -6.92 10.08 17.99
C ALA A 49 -5.93 10.76 17.04
N GLN A 50 -4.88 11.38 17.55
CA GLN A 50 -3.81 11.93 16.71
C GLN A 50 -2.90 10.81 16.24
N VAL A 51 -2.84 10.56 14.93
CA VAL A 51 -2.02 9.50 14.37
C VAL A 51 -1.15 10.01 13.23
N ALA A 52 0.12 9.66 13.33
CA ALA A 52 1.11 9.83 12.28
C ALA A 52 1.91 8.53 12.13
N LEU A 53 2.24 8.18 10.89
CA LEU A 53 3.16 7.11 10.55
C LEU A 53 4.37 7.71 9.85
N ASN A 54 5.56 7.37 10.33
CA ASN A 54 6.82 7.83 9.77
C ASN A 54 7.48 6.68 8.99
N ARG A 55 8.23 7.01 7.93
CA ARG A 55 8.95 6.03 7.11
C ARG A 55 10.41 6.39 6.97
N GLY A 56 11.26 5.36 7.08
CA GLY A 56 12.69 5.44 6.83
C GLY A 56 13.48 6.14 7.93
N PRO A 57 14.82 6.20 7.80
CA PRO A 57 15.72 6.80 8.79
C PRO A 57 15.51 8.31 8.95
N ASP A 58 14.99 8.97 7.91
CA ASP A 58 14.70 10.41 7.95
C ASP A 58 13.35 10.73 8.59
N HIS A 59 12.62 9.71 9.03
CA HIS A 59 11.31 9.83 9.68
C HIS A 59 10.37 10.74 8.88
N VAL A 60 10.19 10.43 7.59
CA VAL A 60 9.28 11.19 6.73
C VAL A 60 7.85 10.82 7.08
N TYR A 61 6.97 11.81 7.29
CA TYR A 61 5.55 11.60 7.51
C TYR A 61 4.91 10.91 6.30
N ALA A 62 4.73 9.60 6.39
CA ALA A 62 4.11 8.78 5.34
C ALA A 62 2.59 8.83 5.41
N LEU A 63 2.01 9.01 6.59
CA LEU A 63 0.58 9.22 6.81
C LEU A 63 0.37 10.12 8.00
N VAL A 64 -0.54 11.08 7.88
CA VAL A 64 -0.99 11.95 8.96
C VAL A 64 -2.51 12.02 8.89
N ASN A 65 -3.18 11.70 10.00
CA ASN A 65 -4.63 11.79 10.04
C ASN A 65 -5.11 13.23 10.34
N PRO A 66 -6.39 13.55 10.07
CA PRO A 66 -6.92 14.90 10.25
C PRO A 66 -6.76 15.42 11.69
N ARG A 67 -6.92 14.56 12.69
CA ARG A 67 -6.74 14.93 14.11
C ARG A 67 -5.32 15.38 14.42
N TYR A 68 -4.31 14.73 13.84
CA TYR A 68 -2.91 15.13 13.96
C TYR A 68 -2.65 16.46 13.22
N GLN A 69 -3.16 16.59 11.98
CA GLN A 69 -3.01 17.83 11.19
C GLN A 69 -3.64 19.05 11.88
N GLN A 70 -4.73 18.86 12.62
CA GLN A 70 -5.38 19.91 13.42
C GLN A 70 -4.50 20.46 14.57
N GLN A 71 -3.52 19.69 15.06
CA GLN A 71 -2.57 20.17 16.06
C GLN A 71 -1.58 21.18 15.48
N PHE A 72 -1.30 21.07 14.17
CA PHE A 72 -0.36 21.92 13.44
C PHE A 72 -1.02 22.59 12.23
N PRO A 73 -2.09 23.39 12.41
CA PRO A 73 -2.94 23.86 11.32
C PRO A 73 -2.20 24.78 10.32
N ALA A 74 -1.11 25.42 10.76
CA ALA A 74 -0.29 26.30 9.93
C ALA A 74 0.84 25.57 9.17
N ARG A 75 0.97 24.24 9.31
CA ARG A 75 2.07 23.46 8.73
C ARG A 75 1.54 22.33 7.87
N VAL A 76 2.10 22.14 6.69
CA VAL A 76 1.86 20.93 5.89
C VAL A 76 2.92 19.91 6.27
N VAL A 77 2.55 18.94 7.11
CA VAL A 77 3.50 17.97 7.67
C VAL A 77 3.65 16.72 6.80
N GLN A 78 2.61 16.34 6.06
CA GLN A 78 2.58 15.15 5.22
C GLN A 78 3.72 15.20 4.17
N GLY A 79 4.49 14.11 4.07
CA GLY A 79 5.59 13.96 3.12
C GLY A 79 6.89 14.68 3.52
N GLN A 80 6.91 15.40 4.65
CA GLN A 80 8.13 16.05 5.15
C GLN A 80 8.86 15.19 6.18
N PRO A 81 10.20 15.27 6.28
CA PRO A 81 10.94 14.77 7.44
C PRO A 81 10.44 15.44 8.73
N VAL A 82 10.28 14.67 9.81
CA VAL A 82 9.78 15.22 11.10
C VAL A 82 10.60 16.42 11.56
N ARG A 83 11.94 16.36 11.45
CA ARG A 83 12.85 17.47 11.80
C ARG A 83 12.66 18.75 10.99
N GLN A 84 12.08 18.68 9.78
CA GLN A 84 11.77 19.87 8.98
C GLN A 84 10.38 20.43 9.33
N ALA A 85 9.42 19.53 9.51
CA ALA A 85 8.04 19.89 9.81
C ALA A 85 7.89 20.42 11.25
N LEU A 86 8.65 19.85 12.19
CA LEU A 86 8.68 20.16 13.62
C LEU A 86 10.14 20.39 14.08
N PRO A 87 10.78 21.51 13.67
CA PRO A 87 12.17 21.80 14.03
C PRO A 87 12.40 21.92 15.55
N GLU A 88 11.36 22.24 16.32
CA GLU A 88 11.38 22.28 17.78
C GLU A 88 11.64 20.90 18.43
N LEU A 89 11.41 19.82 17.70
CA LEU A 89 11.70 18.46 18.15
C LEU A 89 13.12 18.01 17.77
N ALA A 90 13.87 18.81 16.99
CA ALA A 90 15.23 18.48 16.62
C ALA A 90 16.12 18.34 17.87
N GLY A 91 16.86 17.23 17.97
CA GLY A 91 17.71 16.93 19.11
C GLY A 91 17.02 16.17 20.26
N GLN A 92 15.72 15.87 20.14
CA GLN A 92 15.04 14.95 21.04
C GLN A 92 15.21 13.50 20.55
N GLN A 93 15.11 12.51 21.43
CA GLN A 93 15.30 11.08 21.12
C GLN A 93 14.14 10.45 20.31
N PHE A 94 13.38 11.25 19.56
CA PHE A 94 12.24 10.78 18.77
C PHE A 94 12.62 10.31 17.37
N PHE A 95 13.77 10.75 16.84
CA PHE A 95 14.26 10.48 15.48
C PHE A 95 15.74 10.80 15.31
#